data_AF-A0A932JM27-F1
#
_entry.id   AF-A0A932JM27-F1
#
_cell.length_a   1.000
_cell.length_b   1.000
_cell.length_c   1.000
_cell.angle_alpha   90.00
_cell.angle_beta   90.00
_cell.angle_gamma   90.00
#
_symmetry.space_group_name_H-M   'P 1'
#
loop_
_entity.id
_entity.type
_entity.pdbx_description
1 polymer ?
#
loop_
_entity_poly.entity_id
_entity_poly.type
_entity_poly.pdbx_seq_one_letter_code
_entity_poly.pdbx_strand_id
1 'polypeptide(L)'
;MTDIGSSFIETARRLGSQPALIHGERSASYAELGADAELLARGFARSGLARNDRVAVLIPPSRDFFAVTFALFRAGATPVL
;
A
#
# COMPACT_ATOMS: atom_id res chain seq x y z
N MET A 1 3.23 16.37 10.46
CA MET A 1 3.95 15.12 10.79
C MET A 1 3.57 14.11 9.72
N THR A 2 4.50 13.75 8.84
CA THR A 2 4.21 12.90 7.66
C THR A 2 4.17 11.45 8.11
N ASP A 3 3.03 10.78 7.94
CA ASP A 3 2.90 9.34 8.17
C ASP A 3 3.43 8.54 6.96
N ILE A 4 3.66 7.24 7.13
CA ILE A 4 4.22 6.36 6.09
C ILE A 4 3.31 6.35 4.84
N GLY A 5 1.99 6.40 5.01
CA GLY A 5 1.04 6.41 3.91
C GLY A 5 1.11 7.71 3.09
N SER A 6 1.17 8.87 3.74
CA SER A 6 1.29 10.15 3.06
C SER A 6 2.63 10.31 2.32
N SER A 7 3.74 9.83 2.90
CA SER A 7 5.06 9.82 2.26
C SER A 7 5.09 8.97 0.97
N PHE A 8 4.42 7.81 1.00
CA PHE A 8 4.35 6.93 -0.16
C PHE A 8 3.57 7.56 -1.32
N ILE A 9 2.42 8.20 -1.04
CA ILE A 9 1.62 8.87 -2.08
C ILE A 9 2.40 10.00 -2.76
N GLU A 10 3.18 10.76 -1.99
CA GLU A 10 4.00 11.83 -2.54
C GLU A 10 5.13 11.27 -3.42
N THR A 11 5.80 10.21 -2.97
CA THR A 11 6.80 9.50 -3.75
C THR A 11 6.20 8.94 -5.04
N ALA A 12 4.99 8.39 -4.98
CA ALA A 12 4.32 7.83 -6.14
C ALA A 12 3.97 8.86 -7.21
N ARG A 13 3.68 10.10 -6.82
CA ARG A 13 3.52 11.21 -7.78
C ARG A 13 4.85 11.65 -8.38
N ARG A 14 5.92 11.68 -7.58
CA ARG A 14 7.23 12.21 -8.01
C ARG A 14 8.00 11.22 -8.89
N LEU A 15 7.94 9.95 -8.57
CA LEU A 15 8.74 8.88 -9.18
C LEU A 15 7.87 7.85 -9.91
N GLY A 16 6.67 8.24 -10.36
CA GLY A 16 5.62 7.31 -10.78
C GLY A 16 6.05 6.22 -11.77
N SER A 17 6.88 6.55 -12.76
CA SER A 17 7.40 5.59 -13.75
C SER A 17 8.62 4.79 -13.30
N GLN A 18 9.24 5.15 -12.18
CA GLN A 18 10.39 4.42 -11.64
C GLN A 18 9.93 3.15 -10.93
N PRO A 19 10.76 2.08 -10.95
CA PRO A 19 10.47 0.86 -10.22
C PRO A 19 10.40 1.12 -8.71
N ALA A 20 9.29 0.71 -8.09
CA ALA A 20 9.08 0.73 -6.64
C ALA A 20 9.36 -0.64 -6.00
N LEU A 21 9.09 -1.71 -6.75
CA LEU A 21 9.32 -3.08 -6.32
C LEU A 21 9.93 -3.88 -7.46
N ILE A 22 10.95 -4.68 -7.13
CA ILE A 22 11.53 -5.68 -8.01
C ILE A 22 11.43 -7.02 -7.29
N HIS A 23 10.83 -8.01 -7.94
CA HIS A 23 10.63 -9.35 -7.40
C HIS A 23 10.93 -10.39 -8.47
N GLY A 24 12.15 -10.92 -8.44
CA GLY A 24 12.71 -11.69 -9.56
C GLY A 24 12.76 -10.83 -10.83
N GLU A 25 12.30 -11.40 -11.94
CA GLU A 25 12.24 -10.72 -13.26
C GLU A 25 11.08 -9.73 -13.40
N ARG A 26 10.23 -9.59 -12.38
CA ARG A 26 9.06 -8.69 -12.44
C ARG A 26 9.36 -7.42 -11.67
N SER A 27 8.94 -6.29 -12.23
CA SER A 27 8.93 -5.00 -11.53
C SER A 27 7.54 -4.41 -11.51
N ALA A 28 7.28 -3.58 -10.50
CA ALA A 28 6.13 -2.70 -10.44
C ALA A 28 6.63 -1.29 -10.19
N SER A 29 6.11 -0.35 -10.97
CA SER A 29 6.37 1.07 -10.80
C SER A 29 5.67 1.63 -9.56
N TYR A 30 6.14 2.80 -9.10
CA TYR A 30 5.48 3.51 -8.01
C TYR A 30 4.02 3.86 -8.31
N ALA A 31 3.70 4.20 -9.57
CA ALA A 31 2.34 4.50 -9.99
C ALA A 31 1.43 3.27 -9.91
N GLU A 32 1.90 2.11 -10.36
CA GLU A 32 1.14 0.86 -10.29
C GLU A 32 0.88 0.42 -8.85
N LEU A 33 1.91 0.44 -8.00
CA LEU A 33 1.77 0.09 -6.59
C LEU A 33 0.85 1.08 -5.85
N GLY A 34 0.92 2.37 -6.20
CA GLY A 34 0.01 3.40 -5.69
C GLY A 34 -1.44 3.19 -6.09
N ALA A 35 -1.69 2.81 -7.34
CA ALA A 35 -3.03 2.53 -7.85
C ALA A 35 -3.65 1.31 -7.14
N ASP A 36 -2.87 0.23 -6.94
CA ASP A 36 -3.31 -0.96 -6.22
C ASP A 36 -3.66 -0.63 -4.76
N ALA A 37 -2.78 0.11 -4.08
CA ALA A 37 -2.99 0.50 -2.69
C ALA A 37 -4.25 1.36 -2.51
N GLU A 38 -4.50 2.30 -3.43
CA GLU A 38 -5.70 3.14 -3.39
C GLU A 38 -6.98 2.33 -3.70
N LEU A 39 -6.92 1.39 -4.64
CA LEU A 39 -8.04 0.49 -4.93
C LEU A 39 -8.42 -0.35 -3.70
N LEU A 40 -7.42 -0.96 -3.07
CA LEU A 40 -7.59 -1.77 -1.88
C LEU A 40 -8.08 -0.96 -0.68
N ALA A 41 -7.52 0.22 -0.42
CA ALA A 41 -7.96 1.09 0.67
C ALA A 41 -9.44 1.45 0.56
N ARG A 42 -9.92 1.77 -0.65
CA ARG A 42 -11.35 1.99 -0.91
C ARG A 42 -12.18 0.72 -0.70
N GLY A 43 -11.63 -0.44 -1.07
CA GLY A 43 -12.25 -1.74 -0.82
C GLY A 43 -12.44 -2.01 0.68
N PHE A 44 -11.37 -1.84 1.46
CA PHE A 44 -11.40 -2.04 2.91
C PHE A 44 -12.36 -1.08 3.61
N ALA A 45 -12.39 0.19 3.20
CA ALA A 45 -13.35 1.16 3.75
C ALA A 45 -14.81 0.73 3.49
N ARG A 46 -15.12 0.19 2.30
CA ARG A 46 -16.45 -0.36 1.99
C ARG A 46 -16.77 -1.61 2.82
N SER A 47 -15.76 -2.37 3.22
CA SER A 47 -15.91 -3.55 4.10
C SER A 47 -15.97 -3.21 5.58
N GLY A 48 -15.92 -1.92 5.95
CA GLY A 48 -16.04 -1.46 7.33
C GLY A 48 -14.71 -1.26 8.07
N LEU A 49 -13.56 -1.35 7.40
CA LEU A 49 -12.28 -1.02 8.02
C LEU A 49 -12.23 0.47 8.39
N ALA A 50 -11.84 0.75 9.62
CA ALA A 50 -11.76 2.09 10.17
C ALA A 50 -10.32 2.47 10.56
N ARG A 51 -10.12 3.78 10.78
CA ARG A 51 -8.87 4.31 11.32
C ARG A 51 -8.61 3.70 12.70
N ASN A 52 -7.34 3.40 12.98
CA ASN A 52 -6.83 2.76 14.19
C ASN A 52 -7.14 1.26 14.33
N ASP A 53 -7.82 0.64 13.35
CA ASP A 53 -7.94 -0.81 13.32
C ASP A 53 -6.57 -1.47 13.17
N ARG A 54 -6.43 -2.65 13.79
CA ARG A 54 -5.24 -3.50 13.68
C ARG A 54 -5.57 -4.69 12.79
N VAL A 55 -4.82 -4.87 11.71
CA VAL A 55 -5.15 -5.87 10.68
C VAL A 55 -4.00 -6.85 10.52
N ALA A 56 -4.25 -8.13 10.76
CA ALA A 56 -3.28 -9.18 10.48
C ALA A 56 -3.05 -9.33 8.98
N VAL A 57 -1.78 -9.36 8.55
CA VAL A 57 -1.39 -9.56 7.14
C VAL A 57 -0.60 -10.85 7.03
N LEU A 58 -1.27 -11.92 6.61
CA LEU A 58 -0.69 -13.26 6.46
C LEU A 58 -0.50 -13.60 4.98
N ILE A 59 0.39 -12.87 4.32
CA ILE A 59 0.69 -13.01 2.89
C ILE A 59 2.23 -13.10 2.74
N PRO A 60 2.76 -14.03 1.91
CA PRO A 60 4.19 -14.05 1.61
C PRO A 60 4.68 -12.74 1.00
N PRO A 61 5.97 -12.36 1.21
CA PRO A 61 6.56 -11.19 0.57
C PRO A 61 6.36 -11.21 -0.95
N SER A 62 5.64 -10.22 -1.46
CA SER A 62 5.17 -10.16 -2.84
C SER A 62 4.65 -8.74 -3.15
N ARG A 63 4.30 -8.45 -4.40
CA ARG A 63 3.63 -7.19 -4.76
C ARG A 63 2.37 -6.96 -3.93
N ASP A 64 1.57 -8.00 -3.74
CA ASP A 64 0.32 -7.93 -2.99
C ASP A 64 0.54 -7.59 -1.52
N PHE A 65 1.60 -8.15 -0.92
CA PHE A 65 2.00 -7.81 0.45
C PHE A 65 2.23 -6.29 0.62
N PHE A 66 2.99 -5.68 -0.31
CA PHE A 66 3.24 -4.24 -0.27
C PHE A 66 1.99 -3.43 -0.58
N ALA A 67 1.19 -3.83 -1.57
CA ALA A 67 -0.06 -3.15 -1.93
C ALA A 67 -1.04 -3.13 -0.75
N VAL A 68 -1.22 -4.27 -0.06
CA VAL A 68 -2.06 -4.37 1.15
C VAL A 68 -1.50 -3.51 2.28
N THR A 69 -0.19 -3.56 2.52
CA THR A 69 0.44 -2.78 3.59
C THR A 69 0.24 -1.28 3.39
N PHE A 70 0.49 -0.76 2.18
CA PHE A 70 0.27 0.65 1.86
C PHE A 70 -1.21 1.03 1.85
N ALA A 71 -2.10 0.13 1.43
CA ALA A 71 -3.54 0.33 1.51
C ALA A 71 -4.02 0.49 2.97
N LEU A 72 -3.47 -0.31 3.90
CA LEU A 72 -3.78 -0.21 5.32
C LEU A 72 -3.29 1.11 5.92
N PHE A 73 -2.06 1.53 5.62
CA PHE A 73 -1.58 2.85 6.03
C PHE A 73 -2.44 3.98 5.46
N ARG A 74 -2.84 3.87 4.19
CA ARG A 74 -3.75 4.82 3.54
C ARG A 74 -5.12 4.88 4.21
N ALA A 75 -5.64 3.75 4.67
CA ALA A 75 -6.88 3.66 5.44
C ALA A 75 -6.72 4.16 6.90
N GLY A 76 -5.49 4.43 7.35
CA GLY A 76 -5.20 4.78 8.74
C GLY A 76 -5.26 3.59 9.71
N ALA A 77 -5.17 2.37 9.18
CA ALA A 77 -5.08 1.13 9.95
C ALA A 77 -3.63 0.72 10.15
N THR A 78 -3.37 -0.12 11.16
CA THR A 78 -2.03 -0.64 11.48
C THR A 78 -1.92 -2.10 11.06
N PRO A 79 -1.06 -2.44 10.08
CA PRO A 79 -0.75 -3.82 9.76
C PRO A 79 -0.04 -4.50 10.93
N VAL A 80 -0.41 -5.74 11.21
CA VAL A 80 0.25 -6.66 12.12
C VAL A 80 0.82 -7.79 11.26
N LEU A 81 2.14 -7.87 11.18
CA LEU A 81 2.89 -8.78 10.32
C LEU A 81 3.34 -10.01 11.09
#